data_AF-A0A3N5ZJ38-F1
#
_entry.id   AF-A0A3N5ZJ38-F1
#
_cell.length_a   1.000
_cell.length_b   1.000
_cell.length_c   1.000
_cell.angle_alpha   90.00
_cell.angle_beta   90.00
_cell.angle_gamma   90.00
#
_symmetry.space_group_name_H-M   'P 1'
#
loop_
_entity.id
_entity.type
_entity.pdbx_description
1 polymer ?
#
loop_
_entity_poly.entity_id
_entity_poly.type
_entity_poly.pdbx_seq_one_letter_code
_entity_poly.pdbx_strand_id
1 'polypeptide(L)'
;MDVLDTRVRTDSEEFRANAGRFEELVRQLRDSLAAARAGGGQRYLQRHKDQGKLPVRDRIDRLLDPGSPFLELSPLAAWGLYDNEAPAAGIVTGIGRVSGREVVIVANDATVKGGTYFPVTVKKHLRAQEIALQNHLPCIYLVDSGGAFLPLQADVFPDRDHFGRIFYNQAVMSAERVPQIAVVMGSCTAGGAYVPAMSDETVIVHGTGTIFLGGPPLVKAATGEEVTAEDLGGADVHTRLSGVADYFAENDDHELPLARTIVSTLHTAKRLPSDREATEDPRYDPRELYGIVNTDLRRSYEVREVIARLVDGSRFDEFKERYGATLVTGFARLHGFLVGIIANNGVLFSESALKATHF
;
A
#
# COMPACT_ATOMS: atom_id res chain seq x y z
N MET A 1 -18.33 -8.79 -27.98
CA MET A 1 -18.44 -9.41 -26.64
C MET A 1 -19.91 -9.64 -26.37
N ASP A 2 -20.26 -10.88 -26.05
CA ASP A 2 -21.64 -11.26 -25.78
C ASP A 2 -22.01 -10.97 -24.34
N VAL A 3 -23.30 -10.78 -24.09
CA VAL A 3 -23.80 -10.52 -22.76
C VAL A 3 -23.93 -11.84 -22.02
N LEU A 4 -23.43 -11.89 -20.79
CA LEU A 4 -23.71 -13.01 -19.89
C LEU A 4 -25.12 -12.88 -19.32
N ASP A 5 -26.01 -13.80 -19.68
CA ASP A 5 -27.33 -13.93 -19.08
C ASP A 5 -27.24 -14.69 -17.75
N THR A 6 -27.69 -14.06 -16.66
CA THR A 6 -27.63 -14.67 -15.33
C THR A 6 -28.64 -15.80 -15.19
N ARG A 7 -28.24 -16.86 -14.51
CA ARG A 7 -29.11 -17.97 -14.07
C ARG A 7 -29.33 -17.94 -12.55
N VAL A 8 -28.77 -16.95 -11.87
CA VAL A 8 -28.86 -16.81 -10.41
C VAL A 8 -30.26 -16.39 -10.01
N ARG A 9 -30.82 -17.12 -9.06
CA ARG A 9 -32.10 -16.81 -8.42
C ARG A 9 -31.87 -16.17 -7.06
N THR A 10 -31.91 -14.84 -7.03
CA THR A 10 -31.69 -14.04 -5.81
C THR A 10 -32.78 -14.28 -4.73
N ASP A 11 -33.93 -14.82 -5.14
CA ASP A 11 -35.03 -15.20 -4.25
C ASP A 11 -34.85 -16.57 -3.60
N SER A 12 -33.88 -17.38 -4.02
CA SER A 12 -33.66 -18.74 -3.52
C SER A 12 -33.14 -18.78 -2.08
N GLU A 13 -33.45 -19.86 -1.36
CA GLU A 13 -32.98 -20.06 0.01
C GLU A 13 -31.46 -20.19 0.07
N GLU A 14 -30.85 -20.87 -0.90
CA GLU A 14 -29.39 -20.99 -1.02
C GLU A 14 -28.71 -19.62 -1.19
N PHE A 15 -29.22 -18.79 -2.09
CA PHE A 15 -28.66 -17.45 -2.29
C PHE A 15 -28.74 -16.61 -1.01
N ARG A 16 -29.89 -16.61 -0.31
CA ARG A 16 -30.06 -15.86 0.94
C ARG A 16 -29.16 -16.36 2.05
N ALA A 17 -28.98 -17.68 2.16
CA ALA A 17 -28.09 -18.28 3.14
C ALA A 17 -26.61 -17.91 2.89
N ASN A 18 -26.16 -17.97 1.64
CA ASN A 18 -24.82 -17.53 1.24
C ASN A 18 -24.64 -16.03 1.54
N ALA A 19 -25.59 -15.20 1.12
CA ALA A 19 -25.53 -13.75 1.31
C ALA A 19 -25.41 -13.38 2.79
N GLY A 20 -26.26 -13.94 3.66
CA GLY A 20 -26.20 -13.67 5.10
C GLY A 20 -24.88 -14.10 5.73
N ARG A 21 -24.31 -15.23 5.31
CA ARG A 21 -23.00 -15.67 5.81
C ARG A 21 -21.85 -14.80 5.29
N PHE A 22 -21.91 -14.34 4.05
CA PHE A 22 -20.89 -13.47 3.47
C PHE A 22 -20.93 -12.07 4.09
N GLU A 23 -22.12 -11.53 4.37
CA GLU A 23 -22.29 -10.28 5.11
C GLU A 23 -21.64 -10.33 6.51
N GLU A 24 -21.78 -11.46 7.21
CA GLU A 24 -21.10 -11.70 8.49
C GLU A 24 -19.58 -11.63 8.33
N LEU A 25 -19.02 -12.32 7.33
CA LEU A 25 -17.57 -12.31 7.06
C LEU A 25 -17.06 -10.92 6.69
N VAL A 26 -17.82 -10.17 5.88
CA VAL A 26 -17.49 -8.78 5.52
C VAL A 26 -17.54 -7.89 6.75
N ARG A 27 -18.48 -8.08 7.67
CA ARG A 27 -18.53 -7.36 8.94
C ARG A 27 -17.29 -7.65 9.79
N GLN A 28 -16.93 -8.92 9.96
CA GLN A 28 -15.72 -9.32 10.69
C GLN A 28 -14.44 -8.73 10.08
N LEU A 29 -14.36 -8.68 8.74
CA LEU A 29 -13.27 -8.00 8.04
C LEU A 29 -13.25 -6.51 8.35
N ARG A 30 -14.40 -5.82 8.29
CA ARG A 30 -14.51 -4.39 8.61
C ARG A 30 -14.10 -4.08 10.04
N ASP A 31 -14.49 -4.92 11.00
CA ASP A 31 -14.12 -4.77 12.41
C ASP A 31 -12.61 -4.94 12.61
N SER A 32 -12.01 -5.94 11.93
CA SER A 32 -10.56 -6.17 11.97
C SER A 32 -9.79 -5.00 11.35
N LEU A 33 -10.28 -4.45 10.23
CA LEU A 33 -9.71 -3.27 9.58
C LEU A 33 -9.81 -2.04 10.48
N ALA A 34 -10.95 -1.83 11.16
CA ALA A 34 -11.14 -0.74 12.09
C ALA A 34 -10.17 -0.82 13.28
N ALA A 35 -9.98 -2.02 13.83
CA ALA A 35 -9.00 -2.26 14.90
C ALA A 35 -7.57 -1.98 14.44
N ALA A 36 -7.16 -2.46 13.26
CA ALA A 36 -5.83 -2.18 12.71
C ALA A 36 -5.62 -0.69 12.41
N ARG A 37 -6.68 0.03 12.01
CA ARG A 37 -6.65 1.49 11.76
C ARG A 37 -6.45 2.33 13.02
N ALA A 38 -6.69 1.79 14.21
CA ALA A 38 -6.53 2.50 15.48
C ALA A 38 -5.04 2.73 15.87
N GLY A 39 -4.09 2.15 15.13
CA GLY A 39 -2.65 2.31 15.38
C GLY A 39 -2.25 1.76 16.74
N GLY A 40 -1.29 2.40 17.41
CA GLY A 40 -0.81 1.99 18.74
C GLY A 40 -1.84 2.16 19.87
N GLY A 41 -3.02 2.71 19.58
CA GLY A 41 -4.08 2.97 20.55
C GLY A 41 -4.08 4.40 21.09
N GLN A 42 -5.18 4.77 21.77
CA GLN A 42 -5.49 6.16 22.15
C GLN A 42 -4.38 6.87 22.94
N ARG A 43 -3.73 6.17 23.87
CA ARG A 43 -2.63 6.74 24.67
C ARG A 43 -1.46 7.19 23.82
N TYR A 44 -1.04 6.37 22.85
CA TYR A 44 0.10 6.69 21.98
C TYR A 44 -0.28 7.71 20.92
N LEU A 45 -1.51 7.65 20.42
CA LEU A 45 -2.05 8.65 19.51
C LEU A 45 -2.10 10.05 20.16
N GLN A 46 -2.55 10.15 21.42
CA GLN A 46 -2.55 11.42 22.14
C GLN A 46 -1.12 11.95 22.33
N ARG A 47 -0.19 11.08 22.78
CA ARG A 47 1.22 11.46 22.92
C ARG A 47 1.83 11.96 21.60
N HIS A 48 1.49 11.35 20.47
CA HIS A 48 1.94 11.79 19.15
C HIS A 48 1.39 13.18 18.80
N LYS A 49 0.11 13.44 19.08
CA LYS A 49 -0.51 14.76 18.89
C LYS A 49 0.06 15.83 19.83
N ASP A 50 0.37 15.48 21.06
CA ASP A 50 0.98 16.39 22.04
C ASP A 50 2.39 16.86 21.60
N GLN A 51 3.03 16.13 20.69
CA GLN A 51 4.29 16.53 20.03
C GLN A 51 4.06 17.46 18.82
N GLY A 52 2.82 17.87 18.55
CA GLY A 52 2.47 18.72 17.40
C GLY A 52 2.39 17.97 16.07
N LYS A 53 2.40 16.63 16.08
CA LYS A 53 2.47 15.80 14.87
C LYS A 53 1.11 15.29 14.45
N LEU A 54 0.86 15.24 13.14
CA LEU A 54 -0.34 14.65 12.58
C LEU A 54 -0.28 13.11 12.64
N PRO A 55 -1.38 12.42 12.94
CA PRO A 55 -1.47 10.97 12.77
C PRO A 55 -1.17 10.54 11.33
N VAL A 56 -0.59 9.35 11.15
CA VAL A 56 -0.13 8.87 9.84
C VAL A 56 -1.22 8.87 8.76
N ARG A 57 -2.46 8.52 9.12
CA ARG A 57 -3.58 8.48 8.16
C ARG A 57 -4.07 9.89 7.81
N ASP A 58 -4.07 10.80 8.78
CA ASP A 58 -4.38 12.22 8.55
C ASP A 58 -3.33 12.85 7.62
N ARG A 59 -2.05 12.48 7.74
CA ARG A 59 -0.97 12.89 6.82
C ARG A 59 -1.24 12.41 5.40
N ILE A 60 -1.62 11.15 5.23
CA ILE A 60 -1.99 10.59 3.92
C ILE A 60 -3.20 11.34 3.35
N ASP A 61 -4.27 11.50 4.12
CA ASP A 61 -5.50 12.16 3.66
C ASP A 61 -5.24 13.61 3.21
N ARG A 62 -4.35 14.35 3.90
CA ARG A 62 -3.95 15.71 3.50
C ARG A 62 -2.99 15.75 2.30
N LEU A 63 -2.19 14.71 2.11
CA LEU A 63 -1.28 14.60 0.97
C LEU A 63 -2.04 14.34 -0.34
N LEU A 64 -3.09 13.51 -0.27
CA LEU A 64 -3.89 13.10 -1.41
C LEU A 64 -4.65 14.26 -2.06
N ASP A 65 -4.96 14.13 -3.34
CA ASP A 65 -5.85 15.05 -4.04
C ASP A 65 -7.27 14.97 -3.45
N PRO A 66 -7.97 16.11 -3.27
CA PRO A 66 -9.31 16.12 -2.70
C PRO A 66 -10.27 15.18 -3.43
N GLY A 67 -10.91 14.27 -2.69
CA GLY A 67 -11.85 13.29 -3.21
C GLY A 67 -11.22 12.12 -3.99
N SER A 68 -9.89 12.05 -4.07
CA SER A 68 -9.22 10.92 -4.72
C SER A 68 -9.29 9.65 -3.87
N PRO A 69 -9.38 8.46 -4.51
CA PRO A 69 -9.37 7.20 -3.78
C PRO A 69 -7.96 6.86 -3.26
N PHE A 70 -7.91 6.11 -2.17
CA PHE A 70 -6.69 5.50 -1.66
C PHE A 70 -6.84 3.98 -1.61
N LEU A 71 -6.05 3.27 -2.42
CA LEU A 71 -5.96 1.82 -2.40
C LEU A 71 -4.91 1.40 -1.36
N GLU A 72 -5.37 1.17 -0.14
CA GLU A 72 -4.52 0.70 0.95
C GLU A 72 -4.03 -0.74 0.72
N LEU A 73 -2.74 -0.97 0.92
CA LEU A 73 -2.08 -2.25 0.74
C LEU A 73 -1.86 -2.94 2.09
N SER A 74 -2.29 -4.21 2.18
CA SER A 74 -2.07 -5.08 3.35
C SER A 74 -2.44 -4.41 4.70
N PRO A 75 -3.67 -3.87 4.87
CA PRO A 75 -4.08 -3.19 6.10
C PRO A 75 -4.06 -4.10 7.33
N LEU A 76 -4.22 -5.41 7.15
CA LEU A 76 -4.14 -6.42 8.21
C LEU A 76 -2.75 -7.06 8.34
N ALA A 77 -1.69 -6.41 7.83
CA ALA A 77 -0.34 -6.91 8.06
C ALA A 77 -0.05 -7.03 9.57
N ALA A 78 0.61 -8.14 9.94
CA ALA A 78 0.86 -8.56 11.32
C ALA A 78 -0.38 -8.85 12.19
N TRP A 79 -1.58 -8.98 11.60
CA TRP A 79 -2.76 -9.44 12.32
C TRP A 79 -2.57 -10.86 12.87
N GLY A 80 -2.78 -11.03 14.18
CA GLY A 80 -2.55 -12.29 14.89
C GLY A 80 -1.07 -12.62 15.15
N LEU A 81 -0.14 -11.72 14.83
CA LEU A 81 1.30 -11.87 15.09
C LEU A 81 1.74 -10.93 16.21
N TYR A 82 2.86 -11.26 16.88
CA TYR A 82 3.51 -10.40 17.88
C TYR A 82 2.52 -9.90 18.97
N ASP A 83 1.63 -10.76 19.43
CA ASP A 83 0.57 -10.44 20.40
C ASP A 83 -0.32 -9.24 19.97
N ASN A 84 -0.46 -9.03 18.66
CA ASN A 84 -1.14 -7.88 18.04
C ASN A 84 -0.58 -6.50 18.42
N GLU A 85 0.68 -6.44 18.85
CA GLU A 85 1.32 -5.19 19.23
C GLU A 85 1.80 -4.34 18.05
N ALA A 86 1.69 -4.86 16.82
CA ALA A 86 2.12 -4.21 15.59
C ALA A 86 0.98 -4.09 14.56
N PRO A 87 -0.14 -3.42 14.86
CA PRO A 87 -1.26 -3.28 13.92
C PRO A 87 -0.81 -2.66 12.59
N ALA A 88 -1.33 -3.19 11.48
CA ALA A 88 -0.91 -2.87 10.12
C ALA A 88 0.61 -3.00 9.87
N ALA A 89 1.33 -3.72 10.74
CA ALA A 89 2.79 -3.78 10.84
C ALA A 89 3.48 -2.43 11.11
N GLY A 90 2.80 -1.46 11.74
CA GLY A 90 3.38 -0.14 12.07
C GLY A 90 3.71 0.74 10.85
N ILE A 91 3.13 0.41 9.70
CA ILE A 91 3.33 1.15 8.45
C ILE A 91 2.06 1.11 7.60
N VAL A 92 1.63 2.26 7.08
CA VAL A 92 0.52 2.38 6.13
C VAL A 92 1.13 2.51 4.74
N THR A 93 0.75 1.62 3.84
CA THR A 93 1.19 1.66 2.44
C THR A 93 -0.03 1.67 1.52
N GLY A 94 0.08 2.33 0.37
CA GLY A 94 -1.02 2.35 -0.58
C GLY A 94 -0.75 3.16 -1.83
N ILE A 95 -1.69 3.11 -2.77
CA ILE A 95 -1.65 3.90 -4.00
C ILE A 95 -2.73 4.97 -3.89
N GLY A 96 -2.37 6.22 -4.17
CA GLY A 96 -3.30 7.33 -4.22
C GLY A 96 -2.91 8.35 -5.27
N ARG A 97 -3.73 9.40 -5.44
CA ARG A 97 -3.43 10.48 -6.38
C ARG A 97 -2.88 11.70 -5.64
N VAL A 98 -1.74 12.20 -6.11
CA VAL A 98 -1.10 13.41 -5.60
C VAL A 98 -0.73 14.28 -6.79
N SER A 99 -1.23 15.51 -6.82
CA SER A 99 -1.04 16.44 -7.94
C SER A 99 -1.39 15.82 -9.30
N GLY A 100 -2.49 15.06 -9.35
CA GLY A 100 -3.00 14.37 -10.53
C GLY A 100 -2.27 13.07 -10.91
N ARG A 101 -1.24 12.66 -10.16
CA ARG A 101 -0.42 11.47 -10.46
C ARG A 101 -0.69 10.35 -9.47
N GLU A 102 -0.76 9.13 -9.97
CA GLU A 102 -0.80 7.94 -9.11
C GLU A 102 0.59 7.72 -8.50
N VAL A 103 0.68 7.62 -7.17
CA VAL A 103 1.92 7.43 -6.43
C VAL A 103 1.75 6.32 -5.41
N VAL A 104 2.85 5.62 -5.11
CA VAL A 104 2.92 4.73 -3.95
C VAL A 104 3.34 5.55 -2.74
N ILE A 105 2.54 5.50 -1.68
CA ILE A 105 2.84 6.15 -0.40
C ILE A 105 3.24 5.07 0.60
N VAL A 106 4.33 5.31 1.33
CA VAL A 106 4.84 4.46 2.40
C VAL A 106 5.03 5.33 3.64
N ALA A 107 4.19 5.13 4.65
CA ALA A 107 4.12 6.04 5.79
C ALA A 107 4.22 5.27 7.12
N ASN A 108 5.21 5.62 7.94
CA ASN A 108 5.38 4.98 9.25
C ASN A 108 4.32 5.45 10.24
N ASP A 109 3.80 4.52 11.05
CA ASP A 109 2.95 4.85 12.19
C ASP A 109 3.78 4.89 13.47
N ALA A 110 4.25 6.08 13.84
CA ALA A 110 5.04 6.27 15.06
C ALA A 110 4.29 5.91 16.35
N THR A 111 2.95 5.80 16.31
CA THR A 111 2.17 5.36 17.48
C THR A 111 2.36 3.86 17.75
N VAL A 112 2.71 3.07 16.72
CA VAL A 112 2.92 1.62 16.82
C VAL A 112 4.36 1.34 17.18
N LYS A 113 4.63 1.10 18.47
CA LYS A 113 5.98 0.80 19.00
C LYS A 113 7.05 1.82 18.57
N GLY A 114 6.68 3.10 18.41
CA GLY A 114 7.61 4.14 17.96
C GLY A 114 7.94 4.08 16.47
N GLY A 115 7.11 3.43 15.66
CA GLY A 115 7.33 3.24 14.22
C GLY A 115 8.48 2.29 13.90
N THR A 116 8.90 1.45 14.86
CA THR A 116 10.02 0.53 14.66
C THR A 116 9.67 -0.60 13.68
N TYR A 117 10.65 -1.03 12.90
CA TYR A 117 10.46 -2.08 11.91
C TYR A 117 10.52 -3.48 12.53
N PHE A 118 9.37 -4.16 12.54
CA PHE A 118 9.26 -5.60 12.71
C PHE A 118 9.64 -6.31 11.39
N PRO A 119 9.90 -7.63 11.40
CA PRO A 119 10.14 -8.39 10.17
C PRO A 119 9.04 -8.19 9.12
N VAL A 120 7.77 -8.19 9.55
CA VAL A 120 6.62 -7.95 8.66
C VAL A 120 6.54 -6.50 8.17
N THR A 121 7.05 -5.52 8.94
CA THR A 121 7.14 -4.12 8.50
C THR A 121 8.09 -4.01 7.30
N VAL A 122 9.26 -4.66 7.37
CA VAL A 122 10.23 -4.71 6.26
C VAL A 122 9.56 -5.33 5.04
N LYS A 123 8.94 -6.51 5.21
CA LYS A 123 8.24 -7.20 4.11
C LYS A 123 7.16 -6.33 3.46
N LYS A 124 6.38 -5.60 4.27
CA LYS A 124 5.33 -4.70 3.77
C LYS A 124 5.89 -3.49 3.03
N HIS A 125 6.99 -2.90 3.52
CA HIS A 125 7.69 -1.83 2.83
C HIS A 125 8.24 -2.31 1.47
N LEU A 126 8.97 -3.42 1.45
CA LEU A 126 9.53 -3.98 0.21
C LEU A 126 8.44 -4.35 -0.79
N ARG A 127 7.30 -4.88 -0.33
CA ARG A 127 6.16 -5.17 -1.22
C ARG A 127 5.58 -3.90 -1.84
N ALA A 128 5.54 -2.78 -1.12
CA ALA A 128 5.10 -1.51 -1.68
C ALA A 128 6.06 -1.01 -2.78
N GLN A 129 7.37 -1.12 -2.56
CA GLN A 129 8.38 -0.78 -3.57
C GLN A 129 8.33 -1.71 -4.78
N GLU A 130 8.08 -3.01 -4.58
CA GLU A 130 7.90 -3.96 -5.68
C GLU A 130 6.71 -3.56 -6.57
N ILE A 131 5.58 -3.19 -5.96
CA ILE A 131 4.41 -2.67 -6.67
C ILE A 131 4.76 -1.37 -7.40
N ALA A 132 5.50 -0.46 -6.76
CA ALA A 132 5.92 0.80 -7.36
C ALA A 132 6.78 0.57 -8.62
N LEU A 133 7.79 -0.31 -8.52
CA LEU A 133 8.68 -0.66 -9.62
C LEU A 133 7.91 -1.34 -10.77
N GLN A 134 7.12 -2.38 -10.49
CA GLN A 134 6.36 -3.12 -11.51
C GLN A 134 5.34 -2.26 -12.26
N ASN A 135 4.86 -1.17 -11.65
CA ASN A 135 3.85 -0.28 -12.23
C ASN A 135 4.39 1.11 -12.58
N HIS A 136 5.71 1.33 -12.45
CA HIS A 136 6.38 2.62 -12.66
C HIS A 136 5.70 3.80 -11.92
N LEU A 137 5.38 3.60 -10.64
CA LEU A 137 4.73 4.61 -9.80
C LEU A 137 5.77 5.34 -8.93
N PRO A 138 5.80 6.69 -8.94
CA PRO A 138 6.64 7.45 -8.02
C PRO A 138 6.36 7.06 -6.56
N CYS A 139 7.40 7.09 -5.73
CA CYS A 139 7.34 6.74 -4.32
C CYS A 139 7.41 7.98 -3.43
N ILE A 140 6.52 8.06 -2.45
CA ILE A 140 6.58 9.06 -1.37
C ILE A 140 6.72 8.33 -0.03
N TYR A 141 7.83 8.57 0.65
CA TYR A 141 8.13 8.00 1.96
C TYR A 141 7.83 9.06 3.04
N LEU A 142 6.80 8.84 3.85
CA LEU A 142 6.51 9.64 5.03
C LEU A 142 7.22 8.99 6.24
N VAL A 143 8.45 9.45 6.49
CA VAL A 143 9.40 8.82 7.39
C VAL A 143 9.21 9.32 8.82
N ASP A 144 8.93 8.39 9.73
CA ASP A 144 8.73 8.66 11.15
C ASP A 144 8.95 7.36 11.96
N SER A 145 10.21 6.97 12.11
CA SER A 145 10.59 5.65 12.63
C SER A 145 11.74 5.70 13.63
N GLY A 146 11.55 5.01 14.77
CA GLY A 146 12.60 4.76 15.75
C GLY A 146 13.67 3.76 15.33
N GLY A 147 13.63 3.22 14.11
CA GLY A 147 14.62 2.26 13.59
C GLY A 147 14.12 0.80 13.57
N ALA A 148 15.02 -0.17 13.69
CA ALA A 148 14.67 -1.59 13.71
C ALA A 148 14.11 -2.02 15.07
N PHE A 149 13.17 -2.96 15.09
CA PHE A 149 12.73 -3.59 16.33
C PHE A 149 13.81 -4.56 16.83
N LEU A 150 14.69 -4.05 17.69
CA LEU A 150 15.92 -4.73 18.11
C LEU A 150 15.75 -6.17 18.65
N PRO A 151 14.68 -6.52 19.39
CA PRO A 151 14.47 -7.90 19.84
C PRO A 151 14.40 -8.91 18.69
N LEU A 152 14.01 -8.48 17.49
CA LEU A 152 13.90 -9.31 16.29
C LEU A 152 14.91 -8.92 15.19
N GLN A 153 16.02 -8.26 15.55
CA GLN A 153 16.98 -7.72 14.58
C GLN A 153 17.51 -8.75 13.57
N ALA A 154 17.66 -10.01 13.97
CA ALA A 154 18.17 -11.09 13.12
C ALA A 154 17.24 -11.37 11.93
N ASP A 155 15.95 -11.11 12.09
CA ASP A 155 14.91 -11.26 11.06
C ASP A 155 14.58 -9.92 10.39
N VAL A 156 15.34 -8.86 10.69
CA VAL A 156 15.14 -7.50 10.16
C VAL A 156 16.34 -7.01 9.37
N PHE A 157 17.56 -7.44 9.69
CA PHE A 157 18.80 -6.82 9.18
C PHE A 157 19.57 -7.62 8.11
N PRO A 158 19.96 -8.90 8.33
CA PRO A 158 21.10 -9.47 7.61
C PRO A 158 20.84 -10.02 6.20
N ASP A 159 19.61 -10.46 5.88
CA ASP A 159 19.35 -11.24 4.67
C ASP A 159 19.02 -10.37 3.45
N ARG A 160 19.02 -10.97 2.26
CA ARG A 160 18.80 -10.30 0.96
C ARG A 160 17.53 -9.44 0.94
N ASP A 161 16.45 -9.95 1.54
CA ASP A 161 15.13 -9.31 1.54
C ASP A 161 14.82 -8.64 2.90
N HIS A 162 15.86 -8.25 3.63
CA HIS A 162 15.79 -7.51 4.90
C HIS A 162 15.97 -6.00 4.68
N PHE A 163 16.10 -5.22 5.75
CA PHE A 163 15.98 -3.76 5.78
C PHE A 163 16.83 -3.03 4.72
N GLY A 164 18.06 -3.50 4.46
CA GLY A 164 18.95 -2.92 3.44
C GLY A 164 18.41 -2.99 2.01
N ARG A 165 17.47 -3.91 1.73
CA ARG A 165 16.85 -4.04 0.42
C ARG A 165 16.00 -2.81 0.04
N ILE A 166 15.53 -2.05 1.04
CA ILE A 166 14.80 -0.80 0.83
C ILE A 166 15.67 0.18 0.03
N PHE A 167 16.93 0.34 0.43
CA PHE A 167 17.87 1.26 -0.20
C PHE A 167 18.32 0.79 -1.58
N TYR A 168 18.55 -0.53 -1.72
CA TYR A 168 18.82 -1.13 -3.01
C TYR A 168 17.69 -0.85 -3.99
N ASN A 169 16.44 -1.04 -3.58
CA ASN A 169 15.27 -0.78 -4.41
C ASN A 169 15.10 0.72 -4.72
N GLN A 170 15.37 1.63 -3.77
CA GLN A 170 15.34 3.08 -4.03
C GLN A 170 16.33 3.46 -5.13
N ALA A 171 17.58 3.00 -5.02
CA ALA A 171 18.62 3.27 -6.02
C ALA A 171 18.27 2.70 -7.40
N VAL A 172 17.74 1.47 -7.46
CA VAL A 172 17.30 0.84 -8.72
C VAL A 172 16.13 1.60 -9.32
N MET A 173 15.10 1.94 -8.54
CA MET A 173 13.94 2.70 -9.01
C MET A 173 14.32 4.09 -9.51
N SER A 174 15.18 4.82 -8.79
CA SER A 174 15.70 6.13 -9.24
C SER A 174 16.46 5.99 -10.58
N ALA A 175 17.33 4.98 -10.72
CA ALA A 175 18.02 4.68 -11.97
C ALA A 175 17.07 4.34 -13.13
N GLU A 176 15.93 3.69 -12.84
CA GLU A 176 14.85 3.41 -13.80
C GLU A 176 13.88 4.60 -14.01
N ARG A 177 14.21 5.78 -13.47
CA ARG A 177 13.41 7.01 -13.55
C ARG A 177 12.03 6.90 -12.90
N VAL A 178 11.94 6.08 -11.86
CA VAL A 178 10.80 6.04 -10.92
C VAL A 178 11.16 6.94 -9.73
N PRO A 179 10.59 8.16 -9.62
CA PRO A 179 11.04 9.15 -8.64
C PRO A 179 10.89 8.70 -7.19
N GLN A 180 11.87 9.01 -6.37
CA GLN A 180 11.92 8.70 -4.94
C GLN A 180 11.86 10.00 -4.13
N ILE A 181 10.82 10.18 -3.33
CA ILE A 181 10.60 11.41 -2.54
C ILE A 181 10.51 11.03 -1.07
N ALA A 182 11.29 11.68 -0.20
CA ALA A 182 11.20 11.48 1.24
C ALA A 182 10.69 12.73 1.95
N VAL A 183 9.86 12.52 2.97
CA VAL A 183 9.38 13.56 3.88
C VAL A 183 9.67 13.07 5.30
N VAL A 184 10.63 13.69 5.97
CA VAL A 184 11.11 13.30 7.30
C VAL A 184 10.37 14.09 8.38
N MET A 185 9.35 13.47 8.95
CA MET A 185 8.36 14.08 9.83
C MET A 185 8.56 13.67 11.31
N GLY A 186 9.73 13.12 11.61
CA GLY A 186 10.04 12.49 12.88
C GLY A 186 11.46 11.93 12.93
N SER A 187 11.69 11.00 13.86
CA SER A 187 12.98 10.33 13.99
C SER A 187 13.30 9.51 12.73
N CYS A 188 14.55 9.58 12.29
CA CYS A 188 15.10 8.82 11.18
C CYS A 188 16.54 8.40 11.53
N THR A 189 16.68 7.24 12.18
CA THR A 189 17.94 6.83 12.80
C THR A 189 18.58 5.60 12.16
N ALA A 190 19.92 5.54 12.21
CA ALA A 190 20.74 4.42 11.76
C ALA A 190 20.44 4.03 10.32
N GLY A 191 20.02 2.78 10.07
CA GLY A 191 19.66 2.34 8.72
C GLY A 191 18.57 3.21 8.10
N GLY A 192 17.59 3.69 8.89
CA GLY A 192 16.48 4.50 8.39
C GLY A 192 16.94 5.79 7.72
N ALA A 193 18.09 6.34 8.13
CA ALA A 193 18.67 7.57 7.60
C ALA A 193 18.96 7.51 6.09
N TYR A 194 19.11 6.30 5.52
CA TYR A 194 19.30 6.15 4.08
C TYR A 194 18.02 6.34 3.27
N VAL A 195 16.82 6.23 3.86
CA VAL A 195 15.58 6.52 3.13
C VAL A 195 15.57 7.96 2.58
N PRO A 196 15.76 9.01 3.40
CA PRO A 196 15.92 10.37 2.88
C PRO A 196 17.22 10.56 2.11
N ALA A 197 18.36 10.09 2.61
CA ALA A 197 19.65 10.33 1.96
C ALA A 197 19.80 9.71 0.56
N MET A 198 18.95 8.73 0.20
CA MET A 198 18.92 8.09 -1.12
C MET A 198 17.63 8.37 -1.90
N SER A 199 16.81 9.33 -1.44
CA SER A 199 15.70 9.85 -2.24
C SER A 199 16.19 10.94 -3.18
N ASP A 200 15.50 11.12 -4.32
CA ASP A 200 15.85 12.14 -5.31
C ASP A 200 15.60 13.55 -4.78
N GLU A 201 14.55 13.71 -3.97
CA GLU A 201 14.22 14.95 -3.26
C GLU A 201 13.72 14.65 -1.85
N THR A 202 14.23 15.38 -0.87
CA THR A 202 13.98 15.19 0.56
C THR A 202 13.49 16.47 1.24
N VAL A 203 12.36 16.36 1.91
CA VAL A 203 11.80 17.38 2.82
C VAL A 203 12.08 16.96 4.26
N ILE A 204 12.46 17.90 5.12
CA ILE A 204 12.63 17.67 6.56
C ILE A 204 11.88 18.73 7.37
N VAL A 205 11.21 18.28 8.43
CA VAL A 205 10.36 19.11 9.28
C VAL A 205 11.13 19.62 10.48
N HIS A 206 11.13 20.93 10.70
CA HIS A 206 11.81 21.55 11.82
C HIS A 206 11.18 21.16 13.16
N GLY A 207 12.04 20.90 14.16
CA GLY A 207 11.63 20.59 15.53
C GLY A 207 11.12 19.16 15.75
N THR A 208 10.76 18.43 14.69
CA THR A 208 10.30 17.03 14.79
C THR A 208 11.13 16.07 13.94
N GLY A 209 11.56 16.50 12.74
CA GLY A 209 12.35 15.71 11.81
C GLY A 209 13.83 15.70 12.17
N THR A 210 14.41 14.50 12.26
CA THR A 210 15.85 14.34 12.54
C THR A 210 16.44 13.18 11.76
N ILE A 211 17.63 13.34 11.16
CA ILE A 211 18.34 12.30 10.41
C ILE A 211 19.73 12.08 11.03
N PHE A 212 20.06 10.85 11.40
CA PHE A 212 21.42 10.53 11.87
C PHE A 212 21.73 9.04 11.81
N LEU A 213 22.98 8.67 11.52
CA LEU A 213 23.43 7.27 11.58
C LEU A 213 23.52 6.74 13.02
N GLY A 214 23.74 7.63 13.98
CA GLY A 214 23.72 7.32 15.40
C GLY A 214 23.07 8.46 16.16
N GLY A 215 21.98 8.20 16.89
CA GLY A 215 21.30 9.24 17.66
C GLY A 215 22.07 9.68 18.91
N PRO A 216 21.58 10.72 19.61
CA PRO A 216 22.23 11.24 20.81
C PRO A 216 22.61 10.19 21.86
N PRO A 217 21.77 9.16 22.16
CA PRO A 217 22.16 8.11 23.09
C PRO A 217 23.40 7.32 22.65
N LEU A 218 23.55 7.07 21.34
CA LEU A 218 24.70 6.33 20.79
C LEU A 218 25.95 7.20 20.76
N VAL A 219 25.83 8.48 20.40
CA VAL A 219 26.95 9.44 20.42
C VAL A 219 27.49 9.56 21.84
N LYS A 220 26.62 9.80 22.83
CA LYS A 220 27.01 9.86 24.24
C LYS A 220 27.69 8.58 24.71
N ALA A 221 27.18 7.41 24.33
CA ALA A 221 27.78 6.13 24.71
C ALA A 221 29.16 5.90 24.07
N ALA A 222 29.38 6.37 22.84
CA ALA A 222 30.61 6.14 22.09
C ALA A 222 31.72 7.17 22.38
N THR A 223 31.36 8.45 22.55
CA THR A 223 32.33 9.55 22.66
C THR A 223 32.25 10.32 23.97
N GLY A 224 31.17 10.15 24.75
CA GLY A 224 30.88 10.95 25.94
C GLY A 224 30.29 12.33 25.65
N GLU A 225 30.11 12.70 24.39
CA GLU A 225 29.55 13.99 23.97
C GLU A 225 28.03 14.04 24.22
N GLU A 226 27.57 15.16 24.79
CA GLU A 226 26.15 15.44 24.97
C GLU A 226 25.70 16.44 23.91
N VAL A 227 24.82 15.99 23.02
CA VAL A 227 24.27 16.79 21.92
C VAL A 227 22.77 16.53 21.82
N THR A 228 21.99 17.54 21.44
CA THR A 228 20.54 17.36 21.23
C THR A 228 20.27 16.70 19.88
N ALA A 229 19.06 16.16 19.68
CA ALA A 229 18.71 15.56 18.38
C ALA A 229 18.65 16.61 17.25
N GLU A 230 18.20 17.83 17.56
CA GLU A 230 18.14 18.95 16.60
C GLU A 230 19.54 19.43 16.21
N ASP A 231 20.45 19.57 17.20
CA ASP A 231 21.83 20.01 16.94
C ASP A 231 22.65 18.94 16.20
N LEU A 232 22.34 17.65 16.42
CA LEU A 232 23.05 16.53 15.79
C LEU A 232 22.63 16.31 14.33
N GLY A 233 21.34 16.47 14.03
CA GLY A 233 20.79 16.11 12.71
C GLY A 233 19.38 16.60 12.48
N GLY A 234 19.03 17.79 13.01
CA GLY A 234 17.75 18.44 12.76
C GLY A 234 17.63 19.05 11.36
N ALA A 235 16.51 19.72 11.12
CA ALA A 235 16.20 20.32 9.82
C ALA A 235 17.28 21.33 9.37
N ASP A 236 17.69 22.23 10.27
CA ASP A 236 18.70 23.27 9.95
C ASP A 236 20.06 22.66 9.57
N VAL A 237 20.50 21.61 10.28
CA VAL A 237 21.75 20.89 9.97
C VAL A 237 21.71 20.32 8.55
N HIS A 238 20.57 19.74 8.15
CA HIS A 238 20.47 19.04 6.87
C HIS A 238 20.15 19.92 5.68
N THR A 239 19.48 21.06 5.86
CA THR A 239 19.16 21.98 4.76
C THR A 239 20.16 23.13 4.62
N ARG A 240 20.95 23.44 5.66
CA ARG A 240 21.91 24.56 5.63
C ARG A 240 23.37 24.13 5.60
N LEU A 241 23.73 23.02 6.27
CA LEU A 241 25.15 22.64 6.46
C LEU A 241 25.56 21.42 5.63
N SER A 242 24.83 20.31 5.75
CA SER A 242 25.23 19.03 5.13
C SER A 242 24.64 18.79 3.74
N GLY A 243 23.46 19.35 3.44
CA GLY A 243 22.76 19.12 2.17
C GLY A 243 22.15 17.72 2.02
N VAL A 244 21.90 17.01 3.13
CA VAL A 244 21.20 15.71 3.11
C VAL A 244 19.70 15.87 2.85
N ALA A 245 19.14 17.04 3.16
CA ALA A 245 17.75 17.39 2.85
C ALA A 245 17.73 18.65 1.98
N ASP A 246 16.77 18.70 1.06
CA ASP A 246 16.66 19.75 0.03
C ASP A 246 15.69 20.86 0.45
N TYR A 247 14.67 20.52 1.23
CA TYR A 247 13.61 21.43 1.62
C TYR A 247 13.39 21.47 3.12
N PHE A 248 13.32 22.69 3.66
CA PHE A 248 13.00 22.96 5.06
C PHE A 248 11.49 23.19 5.20
N ALA A 249 10.82 22.36 6.00
CA ALA A 249 9.42 22.53 6.38
C ALA A 249 9.31 23.02 7.83
N GLU A 250 8.36 23.92 8.09
CA GLU A 250 8.17 24.53 9.42
C GLU A 250 7.33 23.64 10.36
N ASN A 251 6.46 22.82 9.79
CA ASN A 251 5.52 21.94 10.49
C ASN A 251 4.82 20.99 9.50
N ASP A 252 4.07 20.03 10.08
CA ASP A 252 3.26 19.02 9.38
C ASP A 252 2.34 19.57 8.28
N ASP A 253 1.89 20.83 8.39
CA ASP A 253 1.01 21.48 7.40
C ASP A 253 1.78 22.14 6.25
N HIS A 254 3.08 22.44 6.43
CA HIS A 254 3.94 23.00 5.39
C HIS A 254 4.60 21.92 4.52
N GLU A 255 4.97 20.76 5.06
CA GLU A 255 5.67 19.72 4.26
C GLU A 255 4.81 19.04 3.20
N LEU A 256 3.51 18.81 3.46
CA LEU A 256 2.65 18.10 2.52
C LEU A 256 2.44 18.92 1.23
N PRO A 257 2.21 20.25 1.29
CA PRO A 257 2.29 21.11 0.12
C PRO A 257 3.62 21.03 -0.65
N LEU A 258 4.77 20.93 0.05
CA LEU A 258 6.07 20.78 -0.61
C LEU A 258 6.16 19.44 -1.35
N ALA A 259 5.77 18.34 -0.71
CA ALA A 259 5.71 17.02 -1.35
C ALA A 259 4.78 17.02 -2.57
N ARG A 260 3.61 17.67 -2.48
CA ARG A 260 2.69 17.86 -3.62
C ARG A 260 3.32 18.67 -4.74
N THR A 261 4.11 19.69 -4.40
CA THR A 261 4.83 20.54 -5.36
C THR A 261 5.88 19.72 -6.11
N ILE A 262 6.69 18.94 -5.40
CA ILE A 262 7.66 18.00 -5.99
C ILE A 262 6.95 17.04 -6.97
N VAL A 263 5.84 16.43 -6.56
CA VAL A 263 5.09 15.53 -7.45
C VAL A 263 4.54 16.26 -8.69
N SER A 264 4.17 17.54 -8.56
CA SER A 264 3.65 18.31 -9.70
C SER A 264 4.69 18.56 -10.79
N THR A 265 5.97 18.70 -10.42
CA THR A 265 7.09 18.99 -11.34
C THR A 265 7.67 17.74 -12.01
N LEU A 266 7.26 16.54 -11.60
CA LEU A 266 7.74 15.29 -12.21
C LEU A 266 7.46 15.27 -13.72
N HIS A 267 8.46 14.90 -14.51
CA HIS A 267 8.37 14.92 -15.98
C HIS A 267 7.61 13.73 -16.58
N THR A 268 7.23 12.73 -15.78
CA THR A 268 6.63 11.46 -16.25
C THR A 268 5.12 11.41 -16.02
N ALA A 269 4.35 11.27 -17.09
CA ALA A 269 2.89 11.06 -17.02
C ALA A 269 2.52 9.66 -17.52
N LYS A 270 1.67 8.96 -16.74
CA LYS A 270 1.11 7.67 -17.15
C LYS A 270 0.27 7.86 -18.41
N ARG A 271 0.54 7.04 -19.43
CA ARG A 271 -0.27 7.00 -20.65
C ARG A 271 -1.32 5.91 -20.48
N LEU A 272 -2.58 6.29 -20.67
CA LEU A 272 -3.66 5.31 -20.72
C LEU A 272 -3.65 4.60 -22.07
N PRO A 273 -4.11 3.33 -22.14
CA PRO A 273 -4.28 2.63 -23.40
C PRO A 273 -5.22 3.39 -24.33
N SER A 274 -4.87 3.45 -25.62
CA SER A 274 -5.64 4.17 -26.64
C SER A 274 -6.96 3.50 -26.99
N ASP A 275 -7.08 2.21 -26.71
CA ASP A 275 -8.25 1.37 -26.92
C ASP A 275 -9.19 1.35 -25.71
N ARG A 276 -8.97 2.22 -24.71
CA ARG A 276 -9.88 2.40 -23.58
C ARG A 276 -11.23 2.90 -24.08
N GLU A 277 -12.31 2.22 -23.69
CA GLU A 277 -13.68 2.62 -23.98
C GLU A 277 -14.33 3.36 -22.81
N ALA A 278 -15.54 3.89 -23.02
CA ALA A 278 -16.34 4.45 -21.94
C ALA A 278 -16.71 3.36 -20.94
N THR A 279 -16.61 3.69 -19.65
CA THR A 279 -17.04 2.80 -18.56
C THR A 279 -18.55 2.60 -18.62
N GLU A 280 -19.00 1.37 -18.40
CA GLU A 280 -20.41 0.99 -18.22
C GLU A 280 -20.52 0.11 -16.98
N ASP A 281 -21.55 0.33 -16.15
CA ASP A 281 -21.78 -0.54 -15.00
C ASP A 281 -22.16 -1.97 -15.46
N PRO A 282 -21.87 -3.02 -14.66
CA PRO A 282 -22.39 -4.36 -14.91
C PRO A 282 -23.93 -4.37 -14.92
N ARG A 283 -24.54 -5.28 -15.68
CA ARG A 283 -26.01 -5.42 -15.77
C ARG A 283 -26.66 -5.95 -14.49
N TYR A 284 -25.88 -6.60 -13.63
CA TYR A 284 -26.34 -7.18 -12.38
C TYR A 284 -25.63 -6.51 -11.21
N ASP A 285 -26.32 -6.35 -10.08
CA ASP A 285 -25.76 -5.68 -8.91
C ASP A 285 -24.52 -6.46 -8.39
N PRO A 286 -23.34 -5.85 -8.29
CA PRO A 286 -22.16 -6.49 -7.72
C PRO A 286 -22.36 -7.02 -6.29
N ARG A 287 -23.34 -6.52 -5.53
CA ARG A 287 -23.68 -7.07 -4.20
C ARG A 287 -24.24 -8.48 -4.27
N GLU A 288 -24.78 -8.91 -5.41
CA GLU A 288 -25.26 -10.28 -5.59
C GLU A 288 -24.14 -11.32 -5.50
N LEU A 289 -22.86 -10.91 -5.62
CA LEU A 289 -21.71 -11.78 -5.37
C LEU A 289 -21.77 -12.47 -4.01
N TYR A 290 -22.36 -11.84 -2.99
CA TYR A 290 -22.50 -12.39 -1.64
C TYR A 290 -23.37 -13.65 -1.62
N GLY A 291 -24.37 -13.74 -2.50
CA GLY A 291 -25.23 -14.92 -2.61
C GLY A 291 -24.74 -15.97 -3.60
N ILE A 292 -23.80 -15.62 -4.48
CA ILE A 292 -23.26 -16.49 -5.54
C ILE A 292 -22.09 -17.34 -5.05
N VAL A 293 -21.14 -16.71 -4.37
CA VAL A 293 -19.95 -17.42 -3.88
C VAL A 293 -20.34 -18.26 -2.67
N ASN A 294 -20.17 -19.57 -2.78
CA ASN A 294 -20.54 -20.48 -1.71
C ASN A 294 -19.57 -20.36 -0.53
N THR A 295 -20.12 -20.36 0.69
CA THR A 295 -19.31 -20.36 1.92
C THR A 295 -18.90 -21.78 2.35
N ASP A 296 -19.56 -22.81 1.83
CA ASP A 296 -19.09 -24.20 1.84
C ASP A 296 -18.16 -24.43 0.64
N LEU A 297 -16.85 -24.51 0.93
CA LEU A 297 -15.79 -24.68 -0.07
C LEU A 297 -15.88 -25.98 -0.88
N ARG A 298 -16.76 -26.92 -0.48
CA ARG A 298 -17.00 -28.18 -1.22
C ARG A 298 -18.00 -28.03 -2.35
N ARG A 299 -18.78 -26.95 -2.37
CA ARG A 299 -19.82 -26.71 -3.37
C ARG A 299 -19.25 -25.86 -4.50
N SER A 300 -19.42 -26.34 -5.73
CA SER A 300 -19.11 -25.56 -6.93
C SER A 300 -20.14 -24.46 -7.15
N TYR A 301 -19.70 -23.36 -7.75
CA TYR A 301 -20.56 -22.33 -8.33
C TYR A 301 -20.08 -22.02 -9.75
N GLU A 302 -20.90 -21.33 -10.53
CA GLU A 302 -20.55 -20.95 -11.90
C GLU A 302 -19.80 -19.62 -11.92
N VAL A 303 -18.52 -19.64 -12.32
CA VAL A 303 -17.64 -18.46 -12.26
C VAL A 303 -18.04 -17.33 -13.21
N ARG A 304 -18.74 -17.63 -14.30
CA ARG A 304 -19.31 -16.60 -15.20
C ARG A 304 -20.30 -15.69 -14.48
N GLU A 305 -20.96 -16.16 -13.44
CA GLU A 305 -21.86 -15.31 -12.62
C GLU A 305 -21.07 -14.25 -11.83
N VAL A 306 -19.82 -14.55 -11.47
CA VAL A 306 -18.91 -13.56 -10.88
C VAL A 306 -18.44 -12.58 -11.95
N ILE A 307 -17.99 -13.08 -13.11
CA ILE A 307 -17.54 -12.25 -14.24
C ILE A 307 -18.63 -11.25 -14.64
N ALA A 308 -19.88 -11.71 -14.77
CA ALA A 308 -21.02 -10.89 -15.15
C ALA A 308 -21.30 -9.70 -14.20
N ARG A 309 -20.81 -9.75 -12.96
CA ARG A 309 -20.99 -8.71 -11.93
C ARG A 309 -19.76 -7.82 -11.74
N LEU A 310 -18.71 -8.05 -12.53
CA LEU A 310 -17.46 -7.29 -12.48
C LEU A 310 -17.19 -6.52 -13.77
N VAL A 311 -17.54 -7.08 -14.93
CA VAL A 311 -17.16 -6.52 -16.24
C VAL A 311 -18.23 -5.58 -16.80
N ASP A 312 -17.78 -4.60 -17.57
CA ASP A 312 -18.60 -3.53 -18.12
C ASP A 312 -19.75 -4.08 -18.98
N GLY A 313 -20.97 -3.68 -18.66
CA GLY A 313 -22.19 -4.14 -19.33
C GLY A 313 -22.41 -5.66 -19.29
N SER A 314 -21.75 -6.37 -18.37
CA SER A 314 -21.73 -7.84 -18.26
C SER A 314 -21.34 -8.55 -19.56
N ARG A 315 -20.48 -7.91 -20.36
CA ARG A 315 -20.03 -8.44 -21.65
C ARG A 315 -18.74 -9.24 -21.52
N PHE A 316 -18.74 -10.45 -22.05
CA PHE A 316 -17.61 -11.37 -22.03
C PHE A 316 -17.53 -12.14 -23.35
N ASP A 317 -16.35 -12.16 -23.96
CA ASP A 317 -16.07 -12.94 -25.16
C ASP A 317 -15.23 -14.15 -24.77
N GLU A 318 -15.89 -15.31 -24.65
CA GLU A 318 -15.27 -16.50 -24.08
C GLU A 318 -14.38 -17.24 -25.09
N PHE A 319 -13.11 -17.34 -24.76
CA PHE A 319 -12.14 -18.13 -25.52
C PHE A 319 -12.26 -19.62 -25.17
N LYS A 320 -12.32 -20.48 -26.21
CA LYS A 320 -12.39 -21.94 -26.06
C LYS A 320 -13.48 -22.39 -25.07
N GLU A 321 -14.68 -21.80 -25.15
CA GLU A 321 -15.81 -22.09 -24.24
C GLU A 321 -16.06 -23.60 -24.06
N ARG A 322 -16.00 -24.37 -25.15
CA ARG A 322 -16.31 -25.81 -25.18
C ARG A 322 -15.12 -26.74 -24.91
N TYR A 323 -13.95 -26.21 -24.54
CA TYR A 323 -12.74 -26.99 -24.26
C TYR A 323 -12.15 -26.61 -22.91
N GLY A 324 -11.71 -27.58 -22.10
CA GLY A 324 -11.16 -27.31 -20.77
C GLY A 324 -12.10 -26.50 -19.87
N ALA A 325 -13.41 -26.84 -19.85
CA ALA A 325 -14.48 -26.03 -19.26
C ALA A 325 -14.37 -25.76 -17.75
N THR A 326 -13.45 -26.43 -17.04
CA THR A 326 -13.12 -26.15 -15.63
C THR A 326 -12.23 -24.92 -15.46
N LEU A 327 -11.80 -24.30 -16.57
CA LEU A 327 -11.17 -22.99 -16.59
C LEU A 327 -11.82 -22.11 -17.65
N VAL A 328 -12.43 -21.02 -17.19
CA VAL A 328 -13.05 -20.01 -18.05
C VAL A 328 -11.99 -18.99 -18.42
N THR A 329 -11.87 -18.70 -19.72
CA THR A 329 -10.92 -17.72 -20.23
C THR A 329 -11.62 -16.85 -21.25
N GLY A 330 -11.33 -15.55 -21.28
CA GLY A 330 -11.93 -14.68 -22.29
C GLY A 330 -11.63 -13.22 -22.06
N PHE A 331 -12.09 -12.40 -23.00
CA PHE A 331 -11.85 -10.97 -23.00
C PHE A 331 -13.08 -10.22 -22.49
N ALA A 332 -12.83 -9.17 -21.72
CA ALA A 332 -13.85 -8.27 -21.21
C ALA A 332 -13.32 -6.84 -21.13
N ARG A 333 -14.20 -5.90 -20.77
CA ARG A 333 -13.76 -4.58 -20.30
C ARG A 333 -14.09 -4.40 -18.84
N LEU A 334 -13.20 -3.73 -18.10
CA LEU A 334 -13.40 -3.38 -16.70
C LEU A 334 -12.99 -1.92 -16.51
N HIS A 335 -13.94 -1.04 -16.17
CA HIS A 335 -13.75 0.41 -16.15
C HIS A 335 -13.18 0.96 -17.48
N GLY A 336 -13.62 0.39 -18.60
CA GLY A 336 -13.21 0.72 -19.97
C GLY A 336 -11.91 0.06 -20.44
N PHE A 337 -11.12 -0.54 -19.53
CA PHE A 337 -9.86 -1.21 -19.86
C PHE A 337 -10.11 -2.61 -20.42
N LEU A 338 -9.52 -2.94 -21.56
CA LEU A 338 -9.52 -4.31 -22.08
C LEU A 338 -8.71 -5.22 -21.16
N VAL A 339 -9.31 -6.32 -20.72
CA VAL A 339 -8.69 -7.31 -19.83
C VAL A 339 -8.85 -8.71 -20.38
N GLY A 340 -7.83 -9.54 -20.18
CA GLY A 340 -7.92 -10.99 -20.30
C GLY A 340 -8.24 -11.59 -18.93
N ILE A 341 -9.31 -12.39 -18.85
CA ILE A 341 -9.74 -13.03 -17.62
C ILE A 341 -9.44 -14.51 -17.71
N ILE A 342 -8.81 -15.06 -16.66
CA ILE A 342 -8.64 -16.49 -16.44
C ILE A 342 -9.26 -16.80 -15.08
N ALA A 343 -10.29 -17.65 -15.05
CA ALA A 343 -11.08 -17.89 -13.85
C ALA A 343 -11.37 -19.39 -13.65
N ASN A 344 -11.09 -19.90 -12.46
CA ASN A 344 -11.35 -21.30 -12.11
C ASN A 344 -12.84 -21.59 -12.03
N ASN A 345 -13.27 -22.69 -12.63
CA ASN A 345 -14.65 -23.17 -12.63
C ASN A 345 -14.74 -24.65 -12.23
N GLY A 346 -13.72 -25.15 -11.52
CA GLY A 346 -13.58 -26.54 -11.13
C GLY A 346 -12.12 -26.97 -11.03
N VAL A 347 -11.92 -28.30 -10.93
CA VAL A 347 -10.58 -28.90 -10.88
C VAL A 347 -9.85 -28.71 -12.22
N LEU A 348 -8.57 -28.38 -12.16
CA LEU A 348 -7.75 -28.17 -13.35
C LEU A 348 -7.27 -29.51 -13.93
N PHE A 349 -7.41 -29.65 -15.25
CA PHE A 349 -6.90 -30.76 -16.04
C PHE A 349 -5.87 -30.27 -17.06
N SER A 350 -5.22 -31.19 -17.77
CA SER A 350 -4.25 -30.87 -18.83
C SER A 350 -4.84 -29.94 -19.90
N GLU A 351 -6.11 -30.16 -20.26
CA GLU A 351 -6.86 -29.32 -21.20
C GLU A 351 -7.02 -27.90 -20.68
N SER A 352 -7.27 -27.73 -19.37
CA SER A 352 -7.38 -26.42 -18.71
C SER A 352 -6.05 -25.66 -18.80
N ALA A 353 -4.92 -26.34 -18.56
CA ALA A 353 -3.60 -25.74 -18.66
C ALA A 353 -3.25 -25.37 -20.11
N LEU A 354 -3.48 -26.27 -21.07
CA LEU A 354 -3.28 -25.99 -22.49
C LEU A 354 -4.16 -24.85 -23.00
N LYS A 355 -5.38 -24.71 -22.47
CA LYS A 355 -6.26 -23.56 -22.73
C LYS A 355 -5.65 -22.28 -22.18
N ALA A 356 -5.25 -22.27 -20.89
CA ALA A 356 -4.69 -21.11 -20.21
C ALA A 356 -3.39 -20.60 -20.82
N THR A 357 -2.54 -21.49 -21.33
CA THR A 357 -1.25 -21.11 -21.95
C THR A 357 -1.43 -20.58 -23.37
N HIS A 358 -2.47 -21.01 -24.08
CA HIS A 358 -2.79 -20.46 -25.40
C HIS A 358 -3.44 -19.08 -25.25
N PHE A 359 -4.43 -18.97 -24.36
CA PHE A 359 -5.06 -17.69 -24.04
C PHE A 359 -4.03 -16.68 -23.50
#